data_AF-A0A1E9MD29-F1
#
_entry.id   AF-A0A1E9MD29-F1
#
_cell.length_a   1.000
_cell.length_b   1.000
_cell.length_c   1.000
_cell.angle_alpha   90.00
_cell.angle_beta   90.00
_cell.angle_gamma   90.00
#
_symmetry.space_group_name_H-M   'P 1'
#
loop_
_entity.id
_entity.type
_entity.pdbx_description
1 polymer ?
#
loop_
_entity_poly.entity_id
_entity_poly.type
_entity_poly.pdbx_seq_one_letter_code
_entity_poly.pdbx_strand_id
1 'polypeptide(L)'
;MPRVLSIAGTDPSGGAGIQADLKSITASGGYGMCVTTSLVAQNTCGVREVFTPPLEFLTAQLAAVFDDVTVDAVKIGMLGDADTIRTVRTWLSEHPVPVVVLDPVMIASSGDRLLQAEAEQALRDLVPLVNVITPNIPELAVLCEKEPAQTFDEAHEQAANLAAATGTTVIVKGGHLCGQDAGNTAVFPDGTCAHVHTPRLDSRNTHGTGCSLSSSLATRLGVELLQHTEAAEHTAEQSVLTSEDTHRALQWSTRWLHESIAAGAGLQVGSGEGHGPVDHAARARRLEAAASAYPWHHLLATTDSEGNTLDGTSPERLLPVSPVPAGEAVVKPAGPWTAALWAAGGETWHQILDLPFVRALGDGTLDEDLFAFYLDQDALYLRDYSRALATLSARADIAEAQVHWAAGAHEAIAAESQLHEGWLANRARLGGPSPITMGYTNFLRATAAGDDYVVGAAAILPCYWLYEEVGAVLSSQNHADHPYAEWLSMYGGEEFAAEVARSLAEVERAFEAASPAQRVRAARAYLSACVYEHEFFDQAHRALR
;
A
#
# COMPACT_ATOMS: atom_id res chain seq x y z
N MET A 1 10.60 12.59 15.06
CA MET A 1 10.97 12.24 13.66
C MET A 1 12.48 12.29 13.54
N PRO A 2 13.11 11.38 12.78
CA PRO A 2 14.55 11.40 12.56
C PRO A 2 14.96 12.53 11.61
N ARG A 3 16.12 13.14 11.86
CA ARG A 3 16.78 14.14 11.02
C ARG A 3 17.75 13.42 10.10
N VAL A 4 17.40 13.35 8.81
CA VAL A 4 18.09 12.51 7.83
C VAL A 4 18.83 13.39 6.84
N LEU A 5 20.14 13.19 6.72
CA LEU A 5 21.00 13.90 5.79
C LEU A 5 21.24 13.08 4.51
N SER A 6 20.85 13.60 3.36
CA SER A 6 21.32 13.09 2.06
C SER A 6 22.66 13.72 1.68
N ILE A 7 23.62 12.92 1.26
CA ILE A 7 24.87 13.35 0.63
C ILE A 7 24.89 12.79 -0.80
N ALA A 8 24.49 13.61 -1.78
CA ALA A 8 24.34 13.18 -3.17
C ALA A 8 24.39 14.34 -4.17
N GLY A 9 24.38 14.01 -5.48
CA GLY A 9 24.20 14.98 -6.55
C GLY A 9 22.74 15.39 -6.77
N THR A 10 22.53 16.48 -7.50
CA THR A 10 21.19 16.97 -7.86
C THR A 10 20.61 16.24 -9.08
N ASP A 11 19.28 16.09 -9.14
CA ASP A 11 18.55 15.92 -10.39
C ASP A 11 17.50 17.03 -10.52
N PRO A 12 17.68 18.00 -11.43
CA PRO A 12 16.79 19.15 -11.55
C PRO A 12 15.41 18.78 -12.09
N SER A 13 15.23 17.60 -12.71
CA SER A 13 13.90 17.10 -13.05
C SER A 13 13.11 16.60 -11.84
N GLY A 14 13.80 16.43 -10.70
CA GLY A 14 13.21 16.08 -9.41
C GLY A 14 12.88 14.60 -9.25
N GLY A 15 13.33 13.72 -10.16
CA GLY A 15 13.05 12.30 -10.12
C GLY A 15 14.06 11.48 -9.31
N ALA A 16 15.33 11.91 -9.26
CA ALA A 16 16.44 11.26 -8.57
C ALA A 16 17.24 12.25 -7.70
N GLY A 17 18.45 11.86 -7.29
CA GLY A 17 19.39 12.72 -6.55
C GLY A 17 18.83 13.22 -5.22
N ILE A 18 19.37 14.34 -4.73
CA ILE A 18 18.92 14.95 -3.47
C ILE A 18 17.42 15.32 -3.50
N GLN A 19 16.85 15.61 -4.68
CA GLN A 19 15.43 15.93 -4.81
C GLN A 19 14.56 14.71 -4.50
N ALA A 20 14.89 13.53 -5.04
CA ALA A 20 14.22 12.29 -4.68
C ALA A 20 14.47 11.95 -3.21
N ASP A 21 15.70 12.15 -2.72
CA ASP A 21 16.04 11.84 -1.34
C ASP A 21 15.19 12.63 -0.36
N LEU A 22 15.07 13.95 -0.52
CA LEU A 22 14.26 14.80 0.36
C LEU A 22 12.77 14.44 0.31
N LYS A 23 12.25 14.10 -0.88
CA LYS A 23 10.85 13.64 -1.03
C LYS A 23 10.62 12.31 -0.33
N SER A 24 11.52 11.35 -0.51
CA SER A 24 11.45 10.05 0.16
C SER A 24 11.57 10.17 1.66
N ILE A 25 12.53 10.97 2.16
CA ILE A 25 12.69 11.21 3.60
C ILE A 25 11.39 11.79 4.18
N THR A 26 10.80 12.78 3.52
CA THR A 26 9.53 13.38 3.95
C THR A 26 8.40 12.35 3.94
N ALA A 27 8.26 11.56 2.87
CA ALA A 27 7.24 10.53 2.74
C ALA A 27 7.38 9.41 3.79
N SER A 28 8.61 9.10 4.20
CA SER A 28 8.95 8.09 5.21
C SER A 28 8.89 8.61 6.66
N GLY A 29 8.55 9.89 6.86
CA GLY A 29 8.33 10.48 8.19
C GLY A 29 9.57 11.09 8.83
N GLY A 30 10.60 11.44 8.05
CA GLY A 30 11.81 12.12 8.51
C GLY A 30 11.86 13.61 8.13
N TYR A 31 12.76 14.34 8.79
CA TYR A 31 13.15 15.70 8.40
C TYR A 31 14.34 15.61 7.43
N GLY A 32 14.13 16.01 6.18
CA GLY A 32 15.15 15.93 5.13
C GLY A 32 16.12 17.10 5.14
N MET A 33 17.42 16.78 5.15
CA MET A 33 18.54 17.69 4.93
C MET A 33 19.37 17.19 3.74
N CYS A 34 20.14 18.06 3.10
CA CYS A 34 21.04 17.63 2.03
C CYS A 34 22.36 18.39 2.00
N VAL A 35 23.43 17.67 1.66
CA VAL A 35 24.70 18.21 1.21
C VAL A 35 24.92 17.78 -0.24
N THR A 36 25.20 18.75 -1.10
CA THR A 36 25.31 18.52 -2.54
C THR A 36 26.75 18.20 -2.93
N THR A 37 26.96 17.03 -3.54
CA THR A 37 28.27 16.60 -4.07
C THR A 37 28.51 17.09 -5.48
N SER A 38 27.44 17.19 -6.28
CA SER A 38 27.51 17.59 -7.68
C SER A 38 26.21 18.23 -8.15
N LEU A 39 26.33 19.22 -9.03
CA LEU A 39 25.22 19.78 -9.78
C LEU A 39 25.15 19.08 -11.13
N VAL A 40 24.01 18.50 -11.46
CA VAL A 40 23.82 17.72 -12.69
C VAL A 40 22.77 18.38 -13.57
N ALA A 41 23.10 18.63 -14.83
CA ALA A 41 22.09 18.94 -15.84
C ALA A 41 21.51 17.63 -16.37
N GLN A 42 20.43 17.15 -15.76
CA GLN A 42 19.77 15.88 -16.10
C GLN A 42 18.28 16.08 -16.34
N ASN A 43 17.68 15.18 -17.12
CA ASN A 43 16.23 14.99 -17.16
C ASN A 43 15.87 13.51 -17.35
N THR A 44 14.60 13.23 -17.62
CA THR A 44 14.06 11.87 -17.86
C THR A 44 14.71 11.13 -19.02
N CYS A 45 15.48 11.82 -19.88
CA CYS A 45 16.18 11.23 -21.03
C CYS A 45 17.69 11.05 -20.80
N GLY A 46 18.20 11.37 -19.61
CA GLY A 46 19.60 11.15 -19.23
C GLY A 46 20.36 12.40 -18.78
N VAL A 47 21.64 12.20 -18.51
CA VAL A 47 22.59 13.22 -18.03
C VAL A 47 23.21 13.96 -19.22
N ARG A 48 23.32 15.29 -19.11
CA ARG A 48 23.95 16.16 -20.14
C ARG A 48 25.27 16.74 -19.67
N GLU A 49 25.35 17.12 -18.41
CA GLU A 49 26.53 17.77 -17.83
C GLU A 49 26.58 17.52 -16.31
N VAL A 50 27.78 17.40 -15.77
CA VAL A 50 28.05 17.28 -14.34
C VAL A 50 29.05 18.35 -13.95
N PHE A 51 28.71 19.14 -12.93
CA PHE A 51 29.59 20.11 -12.31
C PHE A 51 29.84 19.72 -10.85
N THR A 52 31.09 19.39 -10.54
CA THR A 52 31.54 19.05 -9.17
C THR A 52 32.14 20.30 -8.52
N PRO A 53 31.54 20.85 -7.46
CA PRO A 53 32.12 21.95 -6.71
C PRO A 53 33.46 21.56 -6.05
N PRO A 54 34.32 22.53 -5.68
CA PRO A 54 35.54 22.25 -4.91
C PRO A 54 35.25 21.52 -3.59
N LEU A 55 36.16 20.63 -3.19
CA LEU A 55 36.01 19.82 -1.97
C LEU A 55 35.88 20.67 -0.70
N GLU A 56 36.52 21.84 -0.63
CA GLU A 56 36.36 22.75 0.51
C GLU A 56 34.91 23.20 0.69
N PHE A 57 34.13 23.29 -0.39
CA PHE A 57 32.72 23.65 -0.32
C PHE A 57 31.85 22.47 0.13
N LEU A 58 32.22 21.23 -0.24
CA LEU A 58 31.59 20.04 0.31
C LEU A 58 31.79 19.97 1.84
N THR A 59 33.03 20.16 2.30
CA THR A 59 33.34 20.19 3.74
C THR A 59 32.62 21.33 4.46
N ALA A 60 32.53 22.52 3.85
CA ALA A 60 31.80 23.64 4.44
C ALA A 60 30.30 23.36 4.59
N GLN A 61 29.68 22.68 3.62
CA GLN A 61 28.29 22.25 3.73
C GLN A 61 28.09 21.23 4.85
N LEU A 62 28.98 20.24 4.95
CA LEU A 62 28.94 19.24 6.02
C LEU A 62 29.09 19.89 7.40
N ALA A 63 30.07 20.78 7.57
CA ALA A 63 30.26 21.54 8.80
C ALA A 63 28.99 22.33 9.17
N ALA A 64 28.42 23.08 8.23
CA ALA A 64 27.23 23.89 8.49
C ALA A 64 26.02 23.08 8.99
N VAL A 65 25.88 21.82 8.57
CA VAL A 65 24.82 20.93 9.06
C VAL A 65 25.18 20.35 10.42
N PHE A 66 26.35 19.74 10.56
CA PHE A 66 26.75 19.03 11.77
C PHE A 66 27.04 19.94 12.97
N ASP A 67 27.36 21.22 12.73
CA ASP A 67 27.61 22.22 13.78
C ASP A 67 26.33 22.64 14.52
N ASP A 68 25.15 22.50 13.90
CA ASP A 68 23.87 23.00 14.43
C ASP A 68 22.83 21.88 14.64
N VAL A 69 22.84 20.85 13.79
CA VAL A 69 21.80 19.81 13.78
C VAL A 69 22.39 18.44 14.12
N THR A 70 21.84 17.76 15.13
CA THR A 70 22.15 16.34 15.33
C THR A 70 21.60 15.54 14.15
N VAL A 71 22.46 14.79 13.50
CA VAL A 71 22.10 13.93 12.36
C VAL A 71 21.81 12.52 12.87
N ASP A 72 20.56 12.08 12.74
CA ASP A 72 20.12 10.74 13.20
C ASP A 72 20.44 9.66 12.17
N ALA A 73 20.39 10.01 10.89
CA ALA A 73 20.72 9.11 9.79
C ALA A 73 21.36 9.87 8.63
N VAL A 74 22.25 9.19 7.90
CA VAL A 74 22.84 9.67 6.65
C VAL A 74 22.49 8.70 5.54
N LYS A 75 21.99 9.22 4.42
CA LYS A 75 21.93 8.50 3.15
C LYS A 75 23.02 9.04 2.24
N ILE A 76 23.82 8.16 1.67
CA ILE A 76 24.85 8.49 0.70
C ILE A 76 24.37 8.05 -0.68
N GLY A 77 24.37 8.96 -1.66
CA GLY A 77 24.04 8.67 -3.06
C GLY A 77 25.24 8.84 -3.98
N MET A 78 25.03 9.46 -5.14
CA MET A 78 26.10 9.69 -6.11
C MET A 78 27.21 10.59 -5.55
N LEU A 79 28.43 10.05 -5.47
CA LEU A 79 29.63 10.77 -5.02
C LEU A 79 30.55 11.21 -6.17
N GLY A 80 30.45 10.58 -7.35
CA GLY A 80 31.13 11.03 -8.58
C GLY A 80 32.60 10.61 -8.73
N ASP A 81 33.45 10.90 -7.73
CA ASP A 81 34.89 10.62 -7.81
C ASP A 81 35.52 10.16 -6.49
N ALA A 82 36.76 9.64 -6.59
CA ALA A 82 37.48 9.08 -5.46
C ALA A 82 37.80 10.09 -4.35
N ASP A 83 38.02 11.36 -4.69
CA ASP A 83 38.38 12.39 -3.70
C ASP A 83 37.16 12.83 -2.90
N THR A 84 36.00 12.93 -3.55
CA THR A 84 34.70 13.13 -2.90
C THR A 84 34.39 11.97 -1.97
N ILE A 85 34.59 10.71 -2.41
CA ILE A 85 34.38 9.53 -1.57
C ILE A 85 35.28 9.55 -0.33
N ARG A 86 36.58 9.83 -0.50
CA ARG A 86 37.53 9.93 0.63
C ARG A 86 37.16 11.06 1.60
N THR A 87 36.67 12.19 1.07
CA THR A 87 36.24 13.33 1.89
C THR A 87 35.03 12.96 2.75
N VAL A 88 33.99 12.37 2.16
CA VAL A 88 32.80 11.89 2.88
C VAL A 88 33.17 10.81 3.89
N ARG A 89 34.01 9.85 3.49
CA ARG A 89 34.52 8.79 4.38
C ARG A 89 35.22 9.37 5.62
N THR A 90 36.13 10.32 5.40
CA THR A 90 36.89 10.95 6.49
C THR A 90 35.93 11.69 7.42
N TRP A 91 35.01 12.49 6.87
CA TRP A 91 34.02 13.22 7.65
C TRP A 91 33.18 12.31 8.55
N LEU A 92 32.62 11.23 8.01
CA LEU A 92 31.77 10.30 8.77
C LEU A 92 32.56 9.48 9.79
N SER A 93 33.86 9.25 9.57
CA SER A 93 34.71 8.61 10.57
C SER A 93 35.00 9.52 11.78
N GLU A 94 35.06 10.83 11.56
CA GLU A 94 35.26 11.84 12.61
C GLU A 94 33.94 12.24 13.29
N HIS A 95 32.82 12.09 12.59
CA HIS A 95 31.47 12.46 13.03
C HIS A 95 30.52 11.25 12.90
N PRO A 96 30.64 10.25 13.77
CA PRO A 96 29.81 9.06 13.70
C PRO A 96 28.34 9.40 13.85
N VAL A 97 27.51 8.83 12.99
CA VAL A 97 26.05 8.95 13.03
C VAL A 97 25.43 7.58 13.30
N PRO A 98 24.22 7.51 13.91
CA PRO A 98 23.63 6.24 14.29
C PRO A 98 23.32 5.30 13.11
N VAL A 99 22.89 5.87 11.98
CA VAL A 99 22.53 5.11 10.78
C VAL A 99 23.20 5.72 9.55
N VAL A 100 23.92 4.91 8.79
CA VAL A 100 24.44 5.26 7.46
C VAL A 100 23.96 4.23 6.44
N VAL A 101 23.26 4.70 5.41
CA VAL A 101 22.84 3.90 4.26
C VAL A 101 23.57 4.37 3.01
N LEU A 102 24.26 3.47 2.33
CA LEU A 102 24.97 3.74 1.07
C LEU A 102 24.17 3.20 -0.11
N ASP A 103 23.76 4.08 -1.02
CA ASP A 103 23.32 3.71 -2.37
C ASP A 103 24.55 3.82 -3.29
N PRO A 104 25.17 2.70 -3.69
CA PRO A 104 26.45 2.71 -4.39
C PRO A 104 26.23 3.02 -5.88
N VAL A 105 25.83 4.26 -6.17
CA VAL A 105 25.52 4.74 -7.53
C VAL A 105 26.78 4.68 -8.38
N MET A 106 26.92 3.58 -9.13
CA MET A 106 28.05 3.33 -10.04
C MET A 106 27.62 3.33 -11.51
N ILE A 107 26.33 3.15 -11.76
CA ILE A 107 25.76 3.05 -13.10
C ILE A 107 24.51 3.93 -13.15
N ALA A 108 24.40 4.77 -14.18
CA ALA A 108 23.20 5.58 -14.38
C ALA A 108 22.00 4.69 -14.71
N SER A 109 20.77 5.17 -14.49
CA SER A 109 19.57 4.47 -14.95
C SER A 109 19.52 4.27 -16.48
N SER A 110 20.33 5.03 -17.24
CA SER A 110 20.56 4.83 -18.70
C SER A 110 21.55 3.71 -19.04
N GLY A 111 22.23 3.13 -18.05
CA GLY A 111 23.24 2.07 -18.23
C GLY A 111 24.68 2.56 -18.33
N ASP A 112 24.93 3.88 -18.30
CA ASP A 112 26.27 4.45 -18.41
C ASP A 112 27.08 4.21 -17.12
N ARG A 113 28.32 3.72 -17.26
CA ARG A 113 29.25 3.57 -16.12
C ARG A 113 29.69 4.95 -15.65
N LEU A 114 29.42 5.27 -14.38
CA LEU A 114 29.63 6.60 -13.81
C LEU A 114 30.98 6.77 -13.11
N LEU A 115 31.58 5.67 -12.65
CA LEU A 115 32.82 5.71 -11.87
C LEU A 115 34.03 5.17 -12.65
N GLN A 116 35.19 5.80 -12.42
CA GLN A 116 36.50 5.25 -12.77
C GLN A 116 36.93 4.19 -11.75
N ALA A 117 37.89 3.34 -12.11
CA ALA A 117 38.34 2.23 -11.27
C ALA A 117 38.81 2.68 -9.87
N GLU A 118 39.47 3.85 -9.77
CA GLU A 118 39.90 4.42 -8.50
C GLU A 118 38.71 4.80 -7.59
N ALA A 119 37.61 5.26 -8.17
CA ALA A 119 36.40 5.61 -7.43
C ALA A 119 35.63 4.35 -7.00
N GLU A 120 35.61 3.29 -7.81
CA GLU A 120 35.07 1.98 -7.42
C GLU A 120 35.82 1.41 -6.21
N GLN A 121 37.16 1.51 -6.20
CA GLN A 121 37.94 1.06 -5.04
C GLN A 121 37.68 1.92 -3.80
N ALA A 122 37.61 3.25 -3.95
CA ALA A 122 37.28 4.14 -2.84
C ALA A 122 35.90 3.83 -2.25
N LEU A 123 34.93 3.44 -3.09
CA LEU A 123 33.60 3.02 -2.67
C LEU A 123 33.63 1.69 -1.92
N ARG A 124 34.40 0.70 -2.40
CA ARG A 124 34.62 -0.58 -1.66
C ARG A 124 35.21 -0.34 -0.27
N ASP A 125 36.15 0.60 -0.16
CA ASP A 125 36.74 0.97 1.14
C ASP A 125 35.77 1.73 2.07
N LEU A 126 34.66 2.28 1.55
CA LEU A 126 33.61 2.93 2.33
C LEU A 126 32.59 1.92 2.89
N VAL A 127 32.39 0.77 2.23
CA VAL A 127 31.37 -0.22 2.62
C VAL A 127 31.47 -0.63 4.10
N PRO A 128 32.64 -0.99 4.66
CA PRO A 128 32.73 -1.44 6.06
C PRO A 128 32.40 -0.36 7.11
N LEU A 129 32.18 0.88 6.69
CA LEU A 129 31.90 2.02 7.57
C LEU A 129 30.42 2.42 7.59
N VAL A 130 29.56 1.71 6.84
CA VAL A 130 28.12 1.98 6.80
C VAL A 130 27.33 0.84 7.43
N ASN A 131 26.10 1.12 7.85
CA ASN A 131 25.23 0.09 8.43
C ASN A 131 24.58 -0.76 7.33
N VAL A 132 24.18 -0.12 6.23
CA VAL A 132 23.46 -0.76 5.14
C VAL A 132 23.96 -0.26 3.80
N ILE A 133 24.07 -1.16 2.82
CA ILE A 133 24.31 -0.82 1.41
C ILE A 133 23.19 -1.37 0.52
N THR A 134 22.79 -0.62 -0.50
CA THR A 134 21.64 -0.97 -1.37
C THR A 134 22.03 -1.14 -2.84
N PRO A 135 22.95 -2.06 -3.21
CA PRO A 135 23.37 -2.24 -4.59
C PRO A 135 22.28 -2.86 -5.47
N ASN A 136 22.17 -2.42 -6.72
CA ASN A 136 21.47 -3.18 -7.75
C ASN A 136 22.33 -4.36 -8.22
N ILE A 137 21.80 -5.21 -9.09
CA ILE A 137 22.51 -6.42 -9.53
C ILE A 137 23.85 -6.08 -10.22
N PRO A 138 23.92 -5.16 -11.21
CA PRO A 138 25.20 -4.70 -11.74
C PRO A 138 26.16 -4.10 -10.70
N GLU A 139 25.66 -3.31 -9.76
CA GLU A 139 26.46 -2.68 -8.70
C GLU A 139 27.03 -3.73 -7.74
N LEU A 140 26.23 -4.73 -7.36
CA LEU A 140 26.65 -5.82 -6.50
C LEU A 140 27.79 -6.62 -7.15
N ALA A 141 27.71 -6.86 -8.46
CA ALA A 141 28.74 -7.52 -9.24
C ALA A 141 30.09 -6.78 -9.17
N VAL A 142 30.05 -5.44 -9.31
CA VAL A 142 31.25 -4.58 -9.21
C VAL A 142 31.82 -4.59 -7.79
N LEU A 143 30.98 -4.55 -6.75
CA LEU A 143 31.44 -4.61 -5.36
C LEU A 143 32.06 -5.97 -5.01
N CYS A 144 31.53 -7.05 -5.59
CA CYS A 144 32.00 -8.42 -5.37
C CYS A 144 33.13 -8.85 -6.33
N GLU A 145 33.50 -8.01 -7.30
CA GLU A 145 34.44 -8.35 -8.38
C GLU A 145 34.03 -9.64 -9.13
N LYS A 146 32.72 -9.77 -9.39
CA LYS A 146 32.08 -10.91 -10.06
C LYS A 146 31.25 -10.44 -11.27
N GLU A 147 30.77 -11.40 -12.04
CA GLU A 147 29.75 -11.14 -13.08
C GLU A 147 28.37 -10.88 -12.45
N PRO A 148 27.49 -10.10 -13.11
CA PRO A 148 26.13 -9.86 -12.64
C PRO A 148 25.34 -11.15 -12.46
N ALA A 149 24.76 -11.30 -11.27
CA ALA A 149 23.86 -12.41 -10.95
C ALA A 149 22.66 -12.45 -11.91
N GLN A 150 22.27 -13.65 -12.32
CA GLN A 150 21.11 -13.89 -13.20
C GLN A 150 19.88 -14.34 -12.41
N THR A 151 20.07 -14.78 -11.16
CA THR A 151 19.02 -15.27 -10.28
C THR A 151 19.11 -14.63 -8.90
N PHE A 152 18.03 -14.75 -8.10
CA PHE A 152 18.06 -14.32 -6.71
C PHE A 152 19.09 -15.12 -5.91
N ASP A 153 19.13 -16.44 -6.05
CA ASP A 153 20.08 -17.30 -5.34
C ASP A 153 21.54 -16.87 -5.56
N GLU A 154 21.92 -16.57 -6.81
CA GLU A 154 23.25 -16.05 -7.14
C GLU A 154 23.50 -14.68 -6.49
N ALA A 155 22.51 -13.78 -6.54
CA ALA A 155 22.61 -12.46 -5.93
C ALA A 155 22.72 -12.54 -4.40
N HIS A 156 21.99 -13.47 -3.76
CA HIS A 156 22.07 -13.76 -2.33
C HIS A 156 23.45 -14.28 -1.96
N GLU A 157 24.02 -15.20 -2.74
CA GLU A 157 25.37 -15.70 -2.49
C GLU A 157 26.42 -14.58 -2.58
N GLN A 158 26.32 -13.72 -3.60
CA GLN A 158 27.20 -12.57 -3.74
C GLN A 158 27.06 -11.61 -2.54
N ALA A 159 25.82 -11.28 -2.17
CA ALA A 159 25.54 -10.39 -1.04
C ALA A 159 25.97 -10.96 0.31
N ALA A 160 25.80 -12.27 0.55
CA ALA A 160 26.20 -12.92 1.80
C ALA A 160 27.72 -12.86 2.00
N ASN A 161 28.48 -13.11 0.93
CA ASN A 161 29.94 -12.99 0.96
C ASN A 161 30.38 -11.54 1.25
N LEU A 162 29.75 -10.56 0.60
CA LEU A 162 30.04 -9.14 0.83
C LEU A 162 29.68 -8.72 2.26
N ALA A 163 28.50 -9.13 2.75
CA ALA A 163 28.02 -8.82 4.10
C ALA A 163 28.95 -9.39 5.18
N ALA A 164 29.34 -10.66 5.05
CA ALA A 164 30.26 -11.30 5.98
C ALA A 164 31.67 -10.67 5.96
N ALA A 165 32.18 -10.29 4.78
CA ALA A 165 33.51 -9.69 4.64
C ALA A 165 33.59 -8.26 5.17
N THR A 166 32.49 -7.51 5.12
CA THR A 166 32.45 -6.08 5.48
C THR A 166 31.78 -5.80 6.83
N GLY A 167 31.03 -6.76 7.38
CA GLY A 167 30.20 -6.54 8.56
C GLY A 167 28.97 -5.65 8.29
N THR A 168 28.62 -5.44 7.03
CA THR A 168 27.57 -4.52 6.58
C THR A 168 26.34 -5.30 6.08
N THR A 169 25.14 -4.83 6.39
CA THR A 169 23.93 -5.42 5.81
C THR A 169 23.80 -5.02 4.33
N VAL A 170 23.56 -5.99 3.45
CA VAL A 170 23.42 -5.78 2.01
C VAL A 170 21.96 -5.94 1.60
N ILE A 171 21.37 -4.91 0.99
CA ILE A 171 20.03 -5.00 0.40
C ILE A 171 20.14 -5.34 -1.08
N VAL A 172 19.79 -6.58 -1.41
CA VAL A 172 19.71 -7.05 -2.80
C VAL A 172 18.42 -6.54 -3.43
N LYS A 173 18.54 -5.70 -4.47
CA LYS A 173 17.41 -5.17 -5.25
C LYS A 173 17.07 -6.09 -6.42
N GLY A 174 15.92 -6.77 -6.35
CA GLY A 174 15.50 -7.77 -7.34
C GLY A 174 15.03 -7.22 -8.69
N GLY A 175 14.79 -5.91 -8.80
CA GLY A 175 14.18 -5.31 -9.99
C GLY A 175 14.89 -5.57 -11.33
N HIS A 176 16.19 -5.88 -11.32
CA HIS A 176 16.97 -6.19 -12.54
C HIS A 176 16.96 -7.68 -12.92
N LEU A 177 16.49 -8.55 -12.03
CA LEU A 177 16.34 -9.98 -12.29
C LEU A 177 15.09 -10.24 -13.14
N CYS A 178 15.05 -11.40 -13.79
CA CYS A 178 13.88 -11.89 -14.51
C CYS A 178 12.95 -12.65 -13.54
N GLY A 179 11.64 -12.42 -13.61
CA GLY A 179 10.66 -13.14 -12.79
C GLY A 179 9.47 -12.27 -12.39
N GLN A 180 8.47 -12.90 -11.76
CA GLN A 180 7.28 -12.20 -11.24
C GLN A 180 7.57 -11.42 -9.97
N ASP A 181 8.59 -11.84 -9.20
CA ASP A 181 9.05 -11.11 -8.02
C ASP A 181 10.10 -10.06 -8.41
N ALA A 182 9.90 -8.85 -7.91
CA ALA A 182 10.80 -7.70 -8.00
C ALA A 182 11.17 -7.17 -6.60
N GLY A 183 10.95 -7.99 -5.57
CA GLY A 183 11.21 -7.71 -4.16
C GLY A 183 12.66 -7.41 -3.81
N ASN A 184 12.86 -7.09 -2.53
CA ASN A 184 14.17 -6.74 -1.97
C ASN A 184 14.52 -7.70 -0.83
N THR A 185 15.79 -8.06 -0.70
CA THR A 185 16.26 -8.90 0.40
C THR A 185 17.30 -8.19 1.24
N ALA A 186 17.10 -8.12 2.55
CA ALA A 186 18.18 -7.83 3.48
C ALA A 186 19.01 -9.10 3.71
N VAL A 187 20.32 -9.01 3.49
CA VAL A 187 21.29 -10.07 3.79
C VAL A 187 22.21 -9.56 4.89
N PHE A 188 22.20 -10.26 6.03
CA PHE A 188 22.92 -9.85 7.23
C PHE A 188 24.32 -10.48 7.30
N PRO A 189 25.26 -9.87 8.06
CA PRO A 189 26.62 -10.41 8.19
C PRO A 189 26.71 -11.81 8.80
N ASP A 190 25.70 -12.25 9.54
CA ASP A 190 25.61 -13.59 10.12
C ASP A 190 25.10 -14.66 9.12
N GLY A 191 24.79 -14.25 7.89
CA GLY A 191 24.27 -15.10 6.83
C GLY A 191 22.76 -15.30 6.84
N THR A 192 22.04 -14.73 7.82
CA THR A 192 20.57 -14.70 7.79
C THR A 192 20.09 -13.73 6.72
N CYS A 193 18.85 -13.92 6.24
CA CYS A 193 18.23 -13.04 5.27
C CYS A 193 16.75 -12.80 5.59
N ALA A 194 16.26 -11.65 5.14
CA ALA A 194 14.85 -11.29 5.23
C ALA A 194 14.40 -10.72 3.89
N HIS A 195 13.54 -11.48 3.19
CA HIS A 195 13.02 -11.12 1.87
C HIS A 195 11.67 -10.41 2.00
N VAL A 196 11.47 -9.37 1.21
CA VAL A 196 10.19 -8.67 1.07
C VAL A 196 9.72 -8.88 -0.36
N HIS A 197 8.75 -9.78 -0.53
CA HIS A 197 8.13 -10.08 -1.82
C HIS A 197 7.43 -8.85 -2.37
N THR A 198 7.55 -8.62 -3.68
CA THR A 198 6.83 -7.54 -4.34
C THR A 198 6.59 -7.89 -5.80
N PRO A 199 5.35 -7.84 -6.30
CA PRO A 199 5.08 -8.16 -7.68
C PRO A 199 5.77 -7.18 -8.63
N ARG A 200 6.16 -7.67 -9.80
CA ARG A 200 6.74 -6.86 -10.85
C ARG A 200 5.66 -6.00 -11.50
N LEU A 201 5.91 -4.69 -11.57
CA LEU A 201 5.10 -3.75 -12.33
C LEU A 201 5.68 -3.56 -13.73
N ASP A 202 4.82 -3.65 -14.75
CA ASP A 202 5.14 -3.20 -16.09
C ASP A 202 5.04 -1.66 -16.14
N SER A 203 6.17 -1.00 -15.87
CA SER A 203 6.25 0.45 -15.81
C SER A 203 7.58 0.97 -16.36
N ARG A 204 7.50 2.06 -17.14
CA ARG A 204 8.68 2.81 -17.59
C ARG A 204 9.08 3.90 -16.59
N ASN A 205 8.26 4.14 -15.56
CA ASN A 205 8.45 5.18 -14.54
C ASN A 205 9.34 4.68 -13.39
N THR A 206 10.59 4.35 -13.70
CA THR A 206 11.55 3.77 -12.75
C THR A 206 12.71 4.72 -12.42
N HIS A 207 12.66 5.96 -12.92
CA HIS A 207 13.69 6.97 -12.65
C HIS A 207 13.72 7.32 -11.16
N GLY A 208 14.90 7.21 -10.55
CA GLY A 208 15.14 7.51 -9.15
C GLY A 208 14.69 6.45 -8.14
N THR A 209 14.35 5.22 -8.58
CA THR A 209 13.97 4.12 -7.68
C THR A 209 15.06 3.78 -6.64
N GLY A 210 16.33 3.72 -7.02
CA GLY A 210 17.45 3.46 -6.10
C GLY A 210 17.62 4.54 -5.02
N CYS A 211 17.65 5.81 -5.43
CA CYS A 211 17.72 6.94 -4.51
C CYS A 211 16.51 6.97 -3.56
N SER A 212 15.33 6.63 -4.09
CA SER A 212 14.10 6.64 -3.32
C SER A 212 14.06 5.52 -2.28
N LEU A 213 14.48 4.29 -2.64
CA LEU A 213 14.55 3.15 -1.73
C LEU A 213 15.52 3.41 -0.58
N SER A 214 16.75 3.81 -0.90
CA SER A 214 17.82 4.01 0.08
C SER A 214 17.51 5.15 1.05
N SER A 215 16.93 6.25 0.56
CA SER A 215 16.51 7.38 1.39
C SER A 215 15.32 7.03 2.30
N SER A 216 14.35 6.27 1.78
CA SER A 216 13.27 5.73 2.62
C SER A 216 13.83 4.80 3.70
N LEU A 217 14.73 3.89 3.33
CA LEU A 217 15.31 2.92 4.25
C LEU A 217 16.11 3.61 5.37
N ALA A 218 16.98 4.57 5.03
CA ALA A 218 17.70 5.37 6.02
C ALA A 218 16.75 6.05 7.02
N THR A 219 15.66 6.60 6.51
CA THR A 219 14.65 7.27 7.33
C THR A 219 13.93 6.28 8.24
N ARG A 220 13.49 5.14 7.71
CA ARG A 220 12.76 4.11 8.47
C ARG A 220 13.64 3.46 9.53
N LEU A 221 14.91 3.18 9.25
CA LEU A 221 15.87 2.75 10.27
C LEU A 221 16.04 3.80 11.37
N GLY A 222 16.09 5.09 11.01
CA GLY A 222 16.09 6.18 11.99
C GLY A 222 14.82 6.24 12.84
N VAL A 223 13.65 5.91 12.27
CA VAL A 223 12.39 5.81 13.03
C VAL A 223 12.46 4.67 14.05
N GLU A 224 12.89 3.47 13.65
CA GLU A 224 13.01 2.32 14.56
C GLU A 224 13.94 2.65 15.74
N LEU A 225 15.10 3.27 15.46
CA LEU A 225 16.05 3.65 16.50
C LEU A 225 15.48 4.66 17.50
N LEU A 226 14.72 5.66 17.02
CA LEU A 226 14.05 6.62 17.90
C LEU A 226 12.98 5.95 18.76
N GLN A 227 12.20 5.01 18.21
CA GLN A 227 11.19 4.26 18.97
C GLN A 227 11.82 3.42 20.09
N HIS A 228 12.94 2.76 19.80
CA HIS A 228 13.72 2.05 20.82
C HIS A 228 14.24 2.99 21.90
N THR A 229 14.69 4.19 21.52
CA THR A 229 15.19 5.19 22.48
C THR A 229 14.07 5.70 23.40
N GLU A 230 12.89 6.00 22.85
CA GLU A 230 11.71 6.41 23.62
C GLU A 230 11.25 5.30 24.58
N ALA A 231 11.29 4.03 24.15
CA ALA A 231 11.00 2.89 25.02
C ALA A 231 12.07 2.69 26.10
N ALA A 232 13.34 2.93 25.76
CA ALA A 232 14.51 2.76 26.62
C ALA A 232 14.77 3.96 27.56
N GLU A 233 13.98 5.03 27.58
CA GLU A 233 14.08 6.06 28.64
C GLU A 233 13.87 5.46 30.07
N HIS A 234 13.50 4.18 30.16
CA HIS A 234 13.42 3.38 31.39
C HIS A 234 14.62 2.42 31.63
N THR A 235 15.62 2.34 30.74
CA THR A 235 16.81 1.45 30.85
C THR A 235 18.08 2.08 30.22
N ALA A 236 19.26 1.91 30.84
CA ALA A 236 20.52 2.55 30.42
C ALA A 236 21.23 1.89 29.21
N GLU A 237 20.52 1.15 28.35
CA GLU A 237 21.12 0.44 27.22
C GLU A 237 21.12 1.31 25.95
N GLN A 238 22.23 1.28 25.20
CA GLN A 238 22.29 1.88 23.87
C GLN A 238 21.33 1.15 22.94
N SER A 239 20.43 1.89 22.29
CA SER A 239 19.58 1.35 21.23
C SER A 239 20.46 0.90 20.05
N VAL A 240 20.32 -0.37 19.66
CA VAL A 240 21.00 -0.97 18.50
C VAL A 240 19.92 -1.52 17.58
N LEU A 241 20.07 -1.28 16.27
CA LEU A 241 19.19 -1.85 15.26
C LEU A 241 19.33 -3.36 15.19
N THR A 242 18.20 -4.06 15.27
CA THR A 242 18.10 -5.50 15.08
C THR A 242 17.85 -5.87 13.62
N SER A 243 17.99 -7.16 13.29
CA SER A 243 17.59 -7.69 11.99
C SER A 243 16.10 -7.49 11.72
N GLU A 244 15.28 -7.61 12.76
CA GLU A 244 13.84 -7.38 12.70
C GLU A 244 13.49 -5.91 12.43
N ASP A 245 14.19 -4.96 13.05
CA ASP A 245 14.02 -3.52 12.74
C ASP A 245 14.36 -3.22 11.27
N THR A 246 15.42 -3.85 10.77
CA THR A 246 15.83 -3.72 9.37
C THR A 246 14.79 -4.32 8.44
N HIS A 247 14.21 -5.48 8.80
CA HIS A 247 13.15 -6.11 8.03
C HIS A 247 11.91 -5.21 7.96
N ARG A 248 11.43 -4.66 9.08
CA ARG A 248 10.30 -3.71 9.10
C ARG A 248 10.58 -2.46 8.26
N ALA A 249 11.78 -1.89 8.40
CA ALA A 249 12.18 -0.72 7.62
C ALA A 249 12.24 -1.00 6.11
N LEU A 250 12.74 -2.18 5.72
CA LEU A 250 12.78 -2.63 4.33
C LEU A 250 11.39 -2.93 3.79
N GLN A 251 10.54 -3.59 4.57
CA GLN A 251 9.16 -3.91 4.22
C GLN A 251 8.37 -2.64 3.92
N TRP A 252 8.48 -1.65 4.81
CA TRP A 252 7.87 -0.33 4.62
C TRP A 252 8.34 0.34 3.32
N SER A 253 9.66 0.43 3.16
CA SER A 253 10.30 1.16 2.04
C SER A 253 10.00 0.50 0.71
N THR A 254 9.97 -0.83 0.67
CA THR A 254 9.65 -1.61 -0.52
C THR A 254 8.19 -1.42 -0.93
N ARG A 255 7.25 -1.59 0.01
CA ARG A 255 5.81 -1.41 -0.26
C ARG A 255 5.48 0.03 -0.66
N TRP A 256 6.09 1.03 -0.02
CA TRP A 256 5.94 2.44 -0.39
C TRP A 256 6.48 2.74 -1.79
N LEU A 257 7.67 2.23 -2.13
CA LEU A 257 8.26 2.44 -3.44
C LEU A 257 7.44 1.76 -4.54
N HIS A 258 6.92 0.55 -4.29
CA HIS A 258 6.03 -0.13 -5.22
C HIS A 258 4.78 0.71 -5.55
N GLU A 259 4.12 1.24 -4.52
CA GLU A 259 2.99 2.17 -4.68
C GLU A 259 3.39 3.44 -5.45
N SER A 260 4.59 3.96 -5.19
CA SER A 260 5.13 5.14 -5.88
C SER A 260 5.43 4.87 -7.36
N ILE A 261 5.91 3.67 -7.72
CA ILE A 261 6.15 3.25 -9.11
C ILE A 261 4.81 3.09 -9.84
N ALA A 262 3.83 2.42 -9.21
CA ALA A 262 2.51 2.21 -9.78
C ALA A 262 1.80 3.53 -10.13
N ALA A 263 1.93 4.54 -9.26
CA ALA A 263 1.35 5.87 -9.48
C ALA A 263 2.18 6.76 -10.41
N GLY A 264 3.44 6.42 -10.71
CA GLY A 264 4.38 7.29 -11.43
C GLY A 264 3.91 7.76 -12.80
N ALA A 265 3.16 6.91 -13.53
CA ALA A 265 2.61 7.26 -14.84
C ALA A 265 1.62 8.45 -14.77
N GLY A 266 0.92 8.62 -13.64
CA GLY A 266 -0.04 9.70 -13.43
C GLY A 266 0.58 11.08 -13.31
N LEU A 267 1.89 11.19 -13.05
CA LEU A 267 2.57 12.48 -12.89
C LEU A 267 2.73 13.26 -14.20
N GLN A 268 2.73 12.59 -15.35
CA GLN A 268 2.94 13.21 -16.67
C GLN A 268 4.24 14.06 -16.75
N VAL A 269 5.31 13.60 -16.09
CA VAL A 269 6.62 14.27 -16.11
C VAL A 269 7.52 13.64 -17.18
N GLY A 270 8.02 14.48 -18.10
CA GLY A 270 8.84 14.08 -19.24
C GLY A 270 8.04 14.00 -20.55
N SER A 271 8.72 13.69 -21.65
CA SER A 271 8.10 13.64 -23.00
C SER A 271 7.46 12.29 -23.35
N GLY A 272 7.53 11.29 -22.47
CA GLY A 272 7.14 9.89 -22.76
C GLY A 272 8.22 9.06 -23.48
N GLU A 273 9.26 9.71 -24.01
CA GLU A 273 10.38 9.04 -24.67
C GLU A 273 11.39 8.45 -23.68
N GLY A 274 11.59 9.12 -22.54
CA GLY A 274 12.50 8.72 -21.47
C GLY A 274 11.87 7.86 -20.37
N HIS A 275 12.58 7.74 -19.25
CA HIS A 275 12.10 7.11 -18.02
C HIS A 275 11.52 8.17 -17.09
N GLY A 276 10.22 8.11 -16.82
CA GLY A 276 9.56 9.03 -15.90
C GLY A 276 9.91 8.73 -14.44
N PRO A 277 9.70 9.71 -13.53
CA PRO A 277 9.93 9.52 -12.10
C PRO A 277 8.84 8.65 -11.45
N VAL A 278 9.17 8.10 -10.27
CA VAL A 278 8.18 7.58 -9.32
C VAL A 278 7.40 8.72 -8.66
N ASP A 279 6.23 8.41 -8.11
CA ASP A 279 5.40 9.37 -7.39
C ASP A 279 5.57 9.28 -5.88
N HIS A 280 6.52 10.05 -5.35
CA HIS A 280 6.85 10.07 -3.91
C HIS A 280 5.67 10.43 -2.99
N ALA A 281 4.63 11.08 -3.52
CA ALA A 281 3.48 11.56 -2.74
C ALA A 281 2.21 10.72 -2.95
N ALA A 282 2.26 9.63 -3.73
CA ALA A 282 1.11 8.78 -4.02
C ALA A 282 0.39 8.29 -2.76
N ARG A 283 1.15 7.69 -1.83
CA ARG A 283 0.63 7.22 -0.54
C ARG A 283 0.01 8.35 0.28
N ALA A 284 0.67 9.51 0.35
CA ALA A 284 0.18 10.65 1.13
C ALA A 284 -1.17 11.16 0.61
N ARG A 285 -1.31 11.32 -0.71
CA ARG A 285 -2.58 11.76 -1.33
C ARG A 285 -3.69 10.73 -1.16
N ARG A 286 -3.38 9.42 -1.27
CA ARG A 286 -4.35 8.36 -0.99
C ARG A 286 -4.84 8.41 0.45
N LEU A 287 -3.93 8.54 1.42
CA LEU A 287 -4.28 8.63 2.84
C LEU A 287 -5.05 9.91 3.18
N GLU A 288 -4.73 11.04 2.53
CA GLU A 288 -5.49 12.28 2.66
C GLU A 288 -6.93 12.12 2.16
N ALA A 289 -7.11 11.53 0.98
CA ALA A 289 -8.43 11.24 0.43
C ALA A 289 -9.23 10.31 1.35
N ALA A 290 -8.60 9.26 1.87
CA ALA A 290 -9.19 8.31 2.81
C ALA A 290 -9.54 8.92 4.18
N ALA A 291 -8.92 10.05 4.56
CA ALA A 291 -9.18 10.76 5.82
C ALA A 291 -10.20 11.90 5.66
N SER A 292 -10.81 12.05 4.47
CA SER A 292 -11.79 13.10 4.20
C SER A 292 -12.98 13.03 5.16
N ALA A 293 -13.25 14.14 5.84
CA ALA A 293 -14.43 14.31 6.70
C ALA A 293 -15.63 14.92 5.95
N TYR A 294 -15.53 15.10 4.62
CA TYR A 294 -16.66 15.59 3.83
C TYR A 294 -17.77 14.54 3.80
N PRO A 295 -19.04 14.94 3.99
CA PRO A 295 -20.16 14.01 3.88
C PRO A 295 -20.19 13.36 2.50
N TRP A 296 -20.54 12.07 2.44
CA TRP A 296 -20.72 11.38 1.18
C TRP A 296 -21.81 12.04 0.32
N HIS A 297 -21.56 12.10 -0.98
CA HIS A 297 -22.38 12.87 -1.91
C HIS A 297 -23.87 12.51 -1.87
N HIS A 298 -24.20 11.21 -1.76
CA HIS A 298 -25.59 10.73 -1.70
C HIS A 298 -26.37 11.19 -0.45
N LEU A 299 -25.68 11.58 0.62
CA LEU A 299 -26.29 12.13 1.82
C LEU A 299 -26.70 13.60 1.63
N LEU A 300 -26.02 14.32 0.72
CA LEU A 300 -26.29 15.73 0.40
C LEU A 300 -27.22 15.89 -0.81
N ALA A 301 -27.27 14.88 -1.69
CA ALA A 301 -28.07 14.92 -2.91
C ALA A 301 -29.57 15.05 -2.60
N THR A 302 -30.19 16.09 -3.14
CA THR A 302 -31.64 16.34 -3.11
C THR A 302 -32.25 16.43 -4.50
N THR A 303 -31.42 16.56 -5.54
CA THR A 303 -31.81 16.57 -6.95
C THR A 303 -30.89 15.67 -7.78
N ASP A 304 -31.37 15.22 -8.93
CA ASP A 304 -30.53 14.58 -9.96
C ASP A 304 -29.73 15.62 -10.78
N SER A 305 -29.03 15.16 -11.82
CA SER A 305 -28.22 15.99 -12.74
C SER A 305 -29.06 16.92 -13.62
N GLU A 306 -30.36 16.67 -13.78
CA GLU A 306 -31.31 17.50 -14.51
C GLU A 306 -32.06 18.49 -13.61
N GLY A 307 -31.84 18.42 -12.29
CA GLY A 307 -32.47 19.28 -11.29
C GLY A 307 -33.82 18.75 -10.76
N ASN A 308 -34.21 17.53 -11.11
CA ASN A 308 -35.44 16.92 -10.61
C ASN A 308 -35.26 16.50 -9.14
N THR A 309 -36.27 16.74 -8.30
CA THR A 309 -36.21 16.38 -6.88
C THR A 309 -36.21 14.86 -6.69
N LEU A 310 -35.32 14.38 -5.83
CA LEU A 310 -35.24 12.98 -5.39
C LEU A 310 -36.16 12.76 -4.19
N ASP A 311 -37.41 12.39 -4.46
CA ASP A 311 -38.47 12.25 -3.45
C ASP A 311 -38.96 10.81 -3.25
N GLY A 312 -38.41 9.83 -3.96
CA GLY A 312 -38.75 8.40 -3.85
C GLY A 312 -40.15 8.06 -4.37
N THR A 313 -40.78 8.95 -5.14
CA THR A 313 -42.10 8.69 -5.75
C THR A 313 -42.03 7.67 -6.89
N SER A 314 -40.88 7.56 -7.54
CA SER A 314 -40.56 6.55 -8.55
C SER A 314 -39.09 6.13 -8.45
N PRO A 315 -38.70 4.99 -9.07
CA PRO A 315 -37.31 4.52 -9.09
C PRO A 315 -36.32 5.55 -9.65
N GLU A 316 -36.72 6.29 -10.68
CA GLU A 316 -35.90 7.34 -11.32
C GLU A 316 -35.69 8.55 -10.40
N ARG A 317 -36.54 8.71 -9.38
CA ARG A 317 -36.50 9.81 -8.41
C ARG A 317 -36.00 9.36 -7.04
N LEU A 318 -35.29 8.23 -6.98
CA LEU A 318 -34.82 7.63 -5.75
C LEU A 318 -33.45 8.15 -5.31
N LEU A 319 -32.48 8.11 -6.23
CA LEU A 319 -31.08 8.49 -6.03
C LEU A 319 -30.53 9.11 -7.32
N PRO A 320 -29.43 9.90 -7.25
CA PRO A 320 -28.70 10.25 -8.45
C PRO A 320 -28.18 8.99 -9.13
N VAL A 321 -28.30 8.93 -10.46
CA VAL A 321 -27.67 7.86 -11.25
C VAL A 321 -26.16 8.08 -11.22
N SER A 322 -25.41 6.98 -11.05
CA SER A 322 -23.95 7.03 -11.13
C SER A 322 -23.50 7.55 -12.50
N PRO A 323 -22.52 8.46 -12.58
CA PRO A 323 -21.95 8.89 -13.85
C PRO A 323 -21.24 7.73 -14.59
N VAL A 324 -20.80 6.71 -13.86
CA VAL A 324 -20.19 5.49 -14.40
C VAL A 324 -21.19 4.34 -14.31
N PRO A 325 -21.61 3.74 -15.44
CA PRO A 325 -22.53 2.60 -15.43
C PRO A 325 -21.91 1.37 -14.75
N ALA A 326 -22.67 0.71 -13.87
CA ALA A 326 -22.23 -0.49 -13.14
C ALA A 326 -21.97 -1.71 -14.06
N GLY A 327 -22.62 -1.77 -15.22
CA GLY A 327 -22.64 -2.96 -16.08
C GLY A 327 -23.77 -3.93 -15.72
N GLU A 328 -23.78 -5.12 -16.34
CA GLU A 328 -24.75 -6.18 -16.03
C GLU A 328 -24.31 -6.94 -14.78
N ALA A 329 -25.17 -6.98 -13.76
CA ALA A 329 -24.94 -7.75 -12.54
C ALA A 329 -25.02 -9.25 -12.81
N VAL A 330 -24.15 -10.03 -12.18
CA VAL A 330 -24.20 -11.50 -12.13
C VAL A 330 -25.54 -11.94 -11.56
N VAL A 331 -25.94 -11.37 -10.41
CA VAL A 331 -27.29 -11.57 -9.85
C VAL A 331 -28.17 -10.38 -10.23
N LYS A 332 -29.15 -10.64 -11.10
CA LYS A 332 -29.99 -9.57 -11.67
C LYS A 332 -30.86 -8.90 -10.60
N PRO A 333 -31.07 -7.58 -10.71
CA PRO A 333 -32.04 -6.88 -9.86
C PRO A 333 -33.42 -7.57 -9.92
N ALA A 334 -34.10 -7.65 -8.78
CA ALA A 334 -35.40 -8.31 -8.68
C ALA A 334 -36.55 -7.48 -9.30
N GLY A 335 -36.37 -6.15 -9.38
CA GLY A 335 -37.35 -5.24 -9.94
C GLY A 335 -36.80 -3.82 -10.13
N PRO A 336 -37.68 -2.85 -10.42
CA PRO A 336 -37.25 -1.49 -10.75
C PRO A 336 -36.58 -0.74 -9.60
N TRP A 337 -36.90 -1.01 -8.33
CA TRP A 337 -36.27 -0.32 -7.20
C TRP A 337 -34.83 -0.80 -6.99
N THR A 338 -34.62 -2.12 -6.97
CA THR A 338 -33.28 -2.73 -6.90
C THR A 338 -32.44 -2.42 -8.14
N ALA A 339 -33.05 -2.27 -9.31
CA ALA A 339 -32.35 -1.79 -10.51
C ALA A 339 -31.86 -0.34 -10.36
N ALA A 340 -32.66 0.54 -9.74
CA ALA A 340 -32.24 1.91 -9.44
C ALA A 340 -31.11 1.95 -8.40
N LEU A 341 -31.13 1.06 -7.40
CA LEU A 341 -30.02 0.91 -6.44
C LEU A 341 -28.71 0.51 -7.13
N TRP A 342 -28.74 -0.51 -7.99
CA TRP A 342 -27.58 -0.95 -8.77
C TRP A 342 -27.02 0.17 -9.65
N ALA A 343 -27.89 0.88 -10.37
CA ALA A 343 -27.49 1.99 -11.23
C ALA A 343 -26.84 3.14 -10.44
N ALA A 344 -27.30 3.40 -9.21
CA ALA A 344 -26.71 4.42 -8.35
C ALA A 344 -25.35 4.00 -7.75
N GLY A 345 -25.12 2.69 -7.56
CA GLY A 345 -23.88 2.14 -7.00
C GLY A 345 -22.72 1.95 -7.99
N GLY A 346 -22.93 2.26 -9.28
CA GLY A 346 -21.98 1.89 -10.34
C GLY A 346 -20.56 2.43 -10.18
N GLU A 347 -20.39 3.67 -9.70
CA GLU A 347 -19.07 4.23 -9.46
C GLU A 347 -18.35 3.50 -8.32
N THR A 348 -19.03 3.24 -7.21
CA THR A 348 -18.47 2.50 -6.07
C THR A 348 -18.10 1.06 -6.46
N TRP A 349 -18.91 0.42 -7.31
CA TRP A 349 -18.61 -0.90 -7.85
C TRP A 349 -17.27 -0.93 -8.60
N HIS A 350 -17.05 -0.02 -9.55
CA HIS A 350 -15.78 0.05 -10.27
C HIS A 350 -14.62 0.43 -9.34
N GLN A 351 -14.85 1.34 -8.38
CA GLN A 351 -13.84 1.68 -7.38
C GLN A 351 -13.39 0.45 -6.57
N ILE A 352 -14.31 -0.44 -6.18
CA ILE A 352 -13.99 -1.69 -5.47
C ILE A 352 -13.11 -2.60 -6.34
N LEU A 353 -13.48 -2.82 -7.60
CA LEU A 353 -12.68 -3.65 -8.52
C LEU A 353 -11.30 -3.04 -8.83
N ASP A 354 -11.20 -1.72 -8.74
CA ASP A 354 -9.96 -0.98 -8.97
C ASP A 354 -9.06 -0.91 -7.74
N LEU A 355 -9.53 -1.36 -6.57
CA LEU A 355 -8.72 -1.38 -5.35
C LEU A 355 -7.49 -2.26 -5.56
N PRO A 356 -6.30 -1.79 -5.13
CA PRO A 356 -5.08 -2.60 -5.16
C PRO A 356 -5.25 -3.94 -4.45
N PHE A 357 -6.03 -3.98 -3.37
CA PHE A 357 -6.32 -5.21 -2.62
C PHE A 357 -7.06 -6.24 -3.48
N VAL A 358 -8.15 -5.85 -4.13
CA VAL A 358 -9.00 -6.74 -4.94
C VAL A 358 -8.23 -7.24 -6.17
N ARG A 359 -7.50 -6.35 -6.84
CA ARG A 359 -6.66 -6.73 -8.00
C ARG A 359 -5.56 -7.71 -7.61
N ALA A 360 -4.82 -7.40 -6.53
CA ALA A 360 -3.73 -8.25 -6.07
C ALA A 360 -4.24 -9.61 -5.54
N LEU A 361 -5.47 -9.65 -5.01
CA LEU A 361 -6.10 -10.90 -4.60
C LEU A 361 -6.47 -11.77 -5.81
N GLY A 362 -6.96 -11.16 -6.88
CA GLY A 362 -7.35 -11.85 -8.11
C GLY A 362 -6.17 -12.34 -8.96
N ASP A 363 -5.06 -11.60 -8.99
CA ASP A 363 -3.85 -11.99 -9.73
C ASP A 363 -2.88 -12.88 -8.92
N GLY A 364 -3.19 -13.12 -7.65
CA GLY A 364 -2.39 -13.96 -6.75
C GLY A 364 -1.15 -13.28 -6.18
N THR A 365 -1.03 -11.96 -6.27
CA THR A 365 0.14 -11.20 -5.81
C THR A 365 -0.05 -10.49 -4.46
N LEU A 366 -1.25 -10.60 -3.86
CA LEU A 366 -1.56 -9.97 -2.59
C LEU A 366 -0.57 -10.42 -1.50
N ASP A 367 -0.13 -9.45 -0.70
CA ASP A 367 0.72 -9.71 0.46
C ASP A 367 -0.04 -10.46 1.55
N GLU A 368 0.60 -11.50 2.11
CA GLU A 368 -0.05 -12.38 3.08
C GLU A 368 -0.48 -11.65 4.36
N ASP A 369 0.24 -10.61 4.80
CA ASP A 369 -0.13 -9.81 5.97
C ASP A 369 -1.41 -9.01 5.70
N LEU A 370 -1.57 -8.47 4.48
CA LEU A 370 -2.78 -7.74 4.08
C LEU A 370 -3.98 -8.68 4.06
N PHE A 371 -3.80 -9.89 3.51
CA PHE A 371 -4.84 -10.91 3.51
C PHE A 371 -5.18 -11.36 4.94
N ALA A 372 -4.18 -11.57 5.79
CA ALA A 372 -4.38 -11.92 7.20
C ALA A 372 -5.16 -10.83 7.96
N PHE A 373 -4.79 -9.56 7.76
CA PHE A 373 -5.51 -8.42 8.32
C PHE A 373 -6.98 -8.43 7.89
N TYR A 374 -7.23 -8.61 6.59
CA TYR A 374 -8.58 -8.65 6.04
C TYR A 374 -9.41 -9.76 6.69
N LEU A 375 -8.89 -10.99 6.78
CA LEU A 375 -9.61 -12.10 7.39
C LEU A 375 -9.91 -11.88 8.89
N ASP A 376 -9.00 -11.26 9.64
CA ASP A 376 -9.23 -10.91 11.05
C ASP A 376 -10.37 -9.89 11.18
N GLN A 377 -10.44 -8.91 10.27
CA GLN A 377 -11.53 -7.94 10.24
C GLN A 377 -12.86 -8.54 9.75
N ASP A 378 -12.81 -9.47 8.80
CA ASP A 378 -13.98 -10.14 8.22
C ASP A 378 -14.68 -11.03 9.25
N ALA A 379 -13.93 -11.78 10.06
CA ALA A 379 -14.49 -12.52 11.18
C ALA A 379 -15.24 -11.61 12.17
N LEU A 380 -14.66 -10.46 12.52
CA LEU A 380 -15.31 -9.49 13.40
C LEU A 380 -16.56 -8.86 12.77
N TYR A 381 -16.51 -8.60 11.46
CA TYR A 381 -17.63 -8.10 10.68
C TYR A 381 -18.79 -9.11 10.67
N LEU A 382 -18.54 -10.37 10.27
CA LEU A 382 -19.54 -11.43 10.17
C LEU A 382 -20.25 -11.68 11.49
N ARG A 383 -19.52 -11.64 12.61
CA ARG A 383 -20.11 -11.75 13.95
C ARG A 383 -21.16 -10.66 14.23
N ASP A 384 -20.86 -9.41 13.90
CA ASP A 384 -21.81 -8.31 14.15
C ASP A 384 -22.86 -8.17 13.04
N TYR A 385 -22.55 -8.59 11.82
CA TYR A 385 -23.48 -8.74 10.70
C TYR A 385 -24.58 -9.76 10.99
N SER A 386 -24.22 -10.93 11.55
CA SER A 386 -25.19 -11.96 11.98
C SER A 386 -26.22 -11.40 12.98
N ARG A 387 -25.79 -10.50 13.87
CA ARG A 387 -26.68 -9.82 14.84
C ARG A 387 -27.61 -8.83 14.17
N ALA A 388 -27.13 -8.10 13.17
CA ALA A 388 -27.96 -7.20 12.37
C ALA A 388 -29.04 -8.00 11.61
N LEU A 389 -28.66 -9.12 10.99
CA LEU A 389 -29.58 -10.04 10.31
C LEU A 389 -30.63 -10.65 11.26
N ALA A 390 -30.22 -11.13 12.44
CA ALA A 390 -31.15 -11.64 13.45
C ALA A 390 -32.12 -10.56 13.94
N THR A 391 -31.66 -9.31 14.04
CA THR A 391 -32.50 -8.17 14.40
C THR A 391 -33.49 -7.85 13.28
N LEU A 392 -33.07 -7.86 12.01
CA LEU A 392 -33.97 -7.71 10.87
C LEU A 392 -35.01 -8.81 10.81
N SER A 393 -34.61 -10.06 11.03
CA SER A 393 -35.51 -11.20 11.14
C SER A 393 -36.60 -10.92 12.17
N ALA A 394 -36.24 -10.51 13.38
CA ALA A 394 -37.22 -10.19 14.42
C ALA A 394 -38.19 -9.04 14.08
N ARG A 395 -37.82 -8.18 13.11
CA ARG A 395 -38.59 -7.01 12.69
C ARG A 395 -39.31 -7.18 11.36
N ALA A 396 -39.08 -8.27 10.65
CA ALA A 396 -39.72 -8.54 9.38
C ALA A 396 -41.24 -8.70 9.55
N ASP A 397 -41.98 -8.15 8.59
CA ASP A 397 -43.44 -8.06 8.55
C ASP A 397 -44.12 -9.35 8.06
N ILE A 398 -43.38 -10.24 7.41
CA ILE A 398 -43.87 -11.53 6.89
C ILE A 398 -42.97 -12.69 7.32
N ALA A 399 -43.57 -13.87 7.48
CA ALA A 399 -42.87 -15.06 7.97
C ALA A 399 -41.75 -15.52 7.04
N GLU A 400 -41.94 -15.40 5.72
CA GLU A 400 -40.94 -15.76 4.71
C GLU A 400 -39.65 -14.94 4.89
N ALA A 401 -39.79 -13.63 5.11
CA ALA A 401 -38.66 -12.73 5.37
C ALA A 401 -38.01 -13.00 6.73
N GLN A 402 -38.81 -13.31 7.76
CA GLN A 402 -38.27 -13.72 9.08
C GLN A 402 -37.36 -14.94 8.95
N VAL A 403 -37.82 -15.97 8.23
CA VAL A 403 -37.06 -17.20 7.98
C VAL A 403 -35.80 -16.91 7.17
N HIS A 404 -35.91 -16.13 6.10
CA HIS A 404 -34.77 -15.77 5.25
C HIS A 404 -33.64 -15.08 6.03
N TRP A 405 -33.95 -14.03 6.78
CA TRP A 405 -32.93 -13.31 7.56
C TRP A 405 -32.39 -14.11 8.74
N ALA A 406 -33.18 -15.03 9.32
CA ALA A 406 -32.71 -15.93 10.37
C ALA A 406 -31.71 -16.96 9.82
N ALA A 407 -31.96 -17.50 8.62
CA ALA A 407 -31.03 -18.39 7.93
C ALA A 407 -29.71 -17.68 7.62
N GLY A 408 -29.77 -16.47 7.03
CA GLY A 408 -28.58 -15.67 6.76
C GLY A 408 -27.77 -15.34 8.03
N ALA A 409 -28.44 -15.09 9.16
CA ALA A 409 -27.76 -14.88 10.45
C ALA A 409 -27.01 -16.14 10.91
N HIS A 410 -27.57 -17.32 10.67
CA HIS A 410 -26.94 -18.60 10.99
C HIS A 410 -25.73 -18.88 10.07
N GLU A 411 -25.87 -18.63 8.77
CA GLU A 411 -24.78 -18.80 7.80
C GLU A 411 -23.61 -17.85 8.11
N ALA A 412 -23.89 -16.58 8.41
CA ALA A 412 -22.86 -15.60 8.76
C ALA A 412 -22.04 -16.01 10.00
N ILE A 413 -22.68 -16.53 11.05
CA ILE A 413 -21.96 -16.99 12.25
C ILE A 413 -21.22 -18.31 12.00
N ALA A 414 -21.75 -19.18 11.14
CA ALA A 414 -21.05 -20.41 10.75
C ALA A 414 -19.77 -20.10 9.93
N ALA A 415 -19.85 -19.14 9.00
CA ALA A 415 -18.70 -18.66 8.22
C ALA A 415 -17.62 -18.03 9.12
N GLU A 416 -18.03 -17.19 10.09
CA GLU A 416 -17.11 -16.63 11.10
C GLU A 416 -16.36 -17.73 11.88
N SER A 417 -17.08 -18.77 12.32
CA SER A 417 -16.48 -19.90 13.03
C SER A 417 -15.48 -20.67 12.16
N GLN A 418 -15.76 -20.85 10.87
CA GLN A 418 -14.86 -21.52 9.93
C GLN A 418 -13.57 -20.72 9.70
N LEU A 419 -13.67 -19.39 9.57
CA LEU A 419 -12.49 -18.51 9.51
C LEU A 419 -11.62 -18.64 10.77
N HIS A 420 -12.26 -18.74 11.94
CA HIS A 420 -11.57 -18.91 13.22
C HIS A 420 -10.88 -20.25 13.39
N GLU A 421 -11.53 -21.35 12.99
CA GLU A 421 -10.99 -22.71 13.11
C GLU A 421 -9.94 -23.04 12.05
N GLY A 422 -10.05 -22.47 10.85
CA GLY A 422 -9.12 -22.69 9.74
C GLY A 422 -8.01 -21.64 9.68
N TRP A 423 -8.29 -20.52 9.02
CA TRP A 423 -7.28 -19.55 8.60
C TRP A 423 -6.64 -18.77 9.76
N LEU A 424 -7.43 -18.46 10.79
CA LEU A 424 -7.00 -17.64 11.93
C LEU A 424 -6.50 -18.46 13.14
N ALA A 425 -6.51 -19.79 13.06
CA ALA A 425 -6.12 -20.65 14.19
C ALA A 425 -4.63 -20.51 14.55
N ASN A 426 -3.78 -20.26 13.54
CA ASN A 426 -2.32 -20.16 13.69
C ASN A 426 -1.75 -18.76 13.37
N ARG A 427 -2.61 -17.75 13.19
CA ARG A 427 -2.19 -16.37 12.87
C ARG A 427 -2.37 -15.45 14.08
N ALA A 428 -1.48 -14.47 14.21
CA ALA A 428 -1.58 -13.45 15.26
C ALA A 428 -2.82 -12.58 15.01
N ARG A 429 -3.70 -12.48 16.00
CA ARG A 429 -4.91 -11.64 15.94
C ARG A 429 -4.58 -10.24 16.40
N LEU A 430 -5.17 -9.22 15.78
CA LEU A 430 -4.96 -7.83 16.17
C LEU A 430 -5.77 -7.45 17.42
N GLY A 431 -6.74 -8.28 17.80
CA GLY A 431 -7.43 -8.22 19.09
C GLY A 431 -8.66 -7.31 19.14
N GLY A 432 -9.05 -6.65 18.04
CA GLY A 432 -10.24 -5.79 17.99
C GLY A 432 -10.58 -5.25 16.59
N PRO A 433 -11.77 -4.64 16.42
CA PRO A 433 -12.19 -4.10 15.12
C PRO A 433 -11.42 -2.82 14.80
N SER A 434 -11.06 -2.65 13.53
CA SER A 434 -10.57 -1.37 13.00
C SER A 434 -11.65 -0.29 13.10
N PRO A 435 -11.30 1.00 12.98
CA PRO A 435 -12.29 2.07 12.90
C PRO A 435 -13.30 1.89 11.76
N ILE A 436 -12.89 1.28 10.63
CA ILE A 436 -13.77 1.03 9.49
C ILE A 436 -14.73 -0.12 9.79
N THR A 437 -14.22 -1.27 10.26
CA THR A 437 -15.05 -2.41 10.65
C THR A 437 -16.03 -2.03 11.75
N MET A 438 -15.58 -1.26 12.74
CA MET A 438 -16.44 -0.74 13.82
C MET A 438 -17.50 0.22 13.27
N GLY A 439 -17.12 1.15 12.38
CA GLY A 439 -18.05 2.09 11.75
C GLY A 439 -19.14 1.37 10.95
N TYR A 440 -18.74 0.40 10.13
CA TYR A 440 -19.65 -0.36 9.29
C TYR A 440 -20.63 -1.20 10.12
N THR A 441 -20.11 -2.01 11.06
CA THR A 441 -20.96 -2.87 11.89
C THR A 441 -21.89 -2.07 12.82
N ASN A 442 -21.43 -0.93 13.36
CA ASN A 442 -22.29 -0.02 14.12
C ASN A 442 -23.41 0.55 13.25
N PHE A 443 -23.10 0.97 12.02
CA PHE A 443 -24.10 1.46 11.06
C PHE A 443 -25.17 0.39 10.76
N LEU A 444 -24.75 -0.84 10.44
CA LEU A 444 -25.68 -1.93 10.13
C LEU A 444 -26.57 -2.28 11.32
N ARG A 445 -25.98 -2.45 12.50
CA ARG A 445 -26.72 -2.79 13.73
C ARG A 445 -27.67 -1.67 14.16
N ALA A 446 -27.25 -0.40 14.08
CA ALA A 446 -28.10 0.73 14.42
C ALA A 446 -29.28 0.84 13.45
N THR A 447 -29.04 0.73 12.14
CA THR A 447 -30.09 0.81 11.11
C THR A 447 -31.07 -0.36 11.25
N ALA A 448 -30.56 -1.60 11.41
CA ALA A 448 -31.39 -2.78 11.60
C ALA A 448 -32.26 -2.73 12.87
N ALA A 449 -31.79 -2.11 13.95
CA ALA A 449 -32.52 -2.01 15.22
C ALA A 449 -33.43 -0.78 15.32
N GLY A 450 -33.02 0.36 14.75
CA GLY A 450 -33.60 1.68 15.02
C GLY A 450 -34.48 2.24 13.90
N ASP A 451 -34.17 1.96 12.64
CA ASP A 451 -34.88 2.55 11.48
C ASP A 451 -36.03 1.68 10.98
N ASP A 452 -36.80 2.15 9.99
CA ASP A 452 -37.84 1.33 9.35
C ASP A 452 -37.24 0.05 8.72
N TYR A 453 -38.03 -1.03 8.67
CA TYR A 453 -37.58 -2.33 8.15
C TYR A 453 -36.93 -2.25 6.77
N VAL A 454 -37.54 -1.52 5.82
CA VAL A 454 -36.99 -1.33 4.46
C VAL A 454 -35.62 -0.66 4.47
N VAL A 455 -35.33 0.22 5.43
CA VAL A 455 -34.03 0.90 5.53
C VAL A 455 -32.96 -0.08 5.98
N GLY A 456 -33.26 -0.89 7.00
CA GLY A 456 -32.34 -1.92 7.46
C GLY A 456 -32.12 -3.03 6.41
N ALA A 457 -33.19 -3.48 5.73
CA ALA A 457 -33.09 -4.46 4.65
C ALA A 457 -32.23 -3.94 3.48
N ALA A 458 -32.40 -2.68 3.08
CA ALA A 458 -31.58 -2.06 2.06
C ALA A 458 -30.11 -1.87 2.48
N ALA A 459 -29.85 -1.57 3.76
CA ALA A 459 -28.49 -1.39 4.28
C ALA A 459 -27.68 -2.70 4.32
N ILE A 460 -28.33 -3.83 4.53
CA ILE A 460 -27.68 -5.16 4.58
C ILE A 460 -27.37 -5.70 3.17
N LEU A 461 -28.14 -5.29 2.16
CA LEU A 461 -28.07 -5.84 0.81
C LEU A 461 -26.68 -5.79 0.15
N PRO A 462 -25.85 -4.74 0.27
CA PRO A 462 -24.54 -4.69 -0.39
C PRO A 462 -23.60 -5.83 -0.02
N CYS A 463 -23.64 -6.30 1.23
CA CYS A 463 -22.83 -7.42 1.69
C CYS A 463 -23.21 -8.75 1.04
N TYR A 464 -24.46 -8.93 0.62
CA TYR A 464 -24.83 -10.06 -0.24
C TYR A 464 -24.43 -9.79 -1.69
N TRP A 465 -24.87 -8.64 -2.20
CA TRP A 465 -24.86 -8.40 -3.63
C TRP A 465 -23.48 -8.04 -4.16
N LEU A 466 -22.84 -6.98 -3.64
CA LEU A 466 -21.51 -6.58 -4.12
C LEU A 466 -20.46 -7.65 -3.85
N TYR A 467 -20.59 -8.37 -2.73
CA TYR A 467 -19.64 -9.39 -2.35
C TYR A 467 -19.71 -10.62 -3.28
N GLU A 468 -20.90 -11.02 -3.73
CA GLU A 468 -21.04 -12.04 -4.80
C GLU A 468 -20.51 -11.53 -6.14
N GLU A 469 -20.72 -10.27 -6.49
CA GLU A 469 -20.21 -9.70 -7.74
C GLU A 469 -18.67 -9.65 -7.74
N VAL A 470 -18.04 -9.21 -6.63
CA VAL A 470 -16.59 -9.29 -6.44
C VAL A 470 -16.12 -10.75 -6.47
N GLY A 471 -16.82 -11.63 -5.76
CA GLY A 471 -16.54 -13.06 -5.68
C GLY A 471 -16.56 -13.75 -7.04
N ALA A 472 -17.51 -13.42 -7.91
CA ALA A 472 -17.60 -13.94 -9.27
C ALA A 472 -16.40 -13.48 -10.13
N VAL A 473 -16.01 -12.20 -10.02
CA VAL A 473 -14.82 -11.67 -10.72
C VAL A 473 -13.55 -12.37 -10.24
N LEU A 474 -13.38 -12.53 -8.93
CA LEU A 474 -12.23 -13.20 -8.33
C LEU A 474 -12.19 -14.70 -8.65
N SER A 475 -13.32 -15.40 -8.56
CA SER A 475 -13.40 -16.82 -8.89
C SER A 475 -13.08 -17.08 -10.37
N SER A 476 -13.39 -16.14 -11.27
CA SER A 476 -13.05 -16.28 -12.69
C SER A 476 -11.54 -16.23 -12.98
N GLN A 477 -10.76 -15.68 -12.04
CA GLN A 477 -9.29 -15.60 -12.11
C GLN A 477 -8.60 -16.77 -11.38
N ASN A 478 -9.36 -17.57 -10.63
CA ASN A 478 -8.83 -18.68 -9.85
C ASN A 478 -8.27 -19.80 -10.73
N HIS A 479 -7.18 -20.43 -10.28
CA HIS A 479 -6.55 -21.57 -10.93
C HIS A 479 -5.82 -22.44 -9.89
N ALA A 480 -5.42 -23.66 -10.28
CA ALA A 480 -4.84 -24.65 -9.35
C ALA A 480 -3.61 -24.14 -8.58
N ASP A 481 -2.77 -23.33 -9.23
CA ASP A 481 -1.55 -22.77 -8.63
C ASP A 481 -1.75 -21.42 -7.92
N HIS A 482 -3.01 -20.97 -7.74
CA HIS A 482 -3.29 -19.65 -7.16
C HIS A 482 -3.04 -19.69 -5.64
N PRO A 483 -2.27 -18.74 -5.04
CA PRO A 483 -1.94 -18.78 -3.60
C PRO A 483 -3.16 -18.77 -2.68
N TYR A 484 -4.25 -18.15 -3.13
CA TYR A 484 -5.52 -18.04 -2.42
C TYR A 484 -6.63 -18.94 -2.99
N ALA A 485 -6.29 -20.00 -3.72
CA ALA A 485 -7.25 -20.81 -4.48
C ALA A 485 -8.40 -21.37 -3.63
N GLU A 486 -8.10 -21.86 -2.42
CA GLU A 486 -9.11 -22.40 -1.50
C GLU A 486 -10.13 -21.33 -1.12
N TRP A 487 -9.66 -20.12 -0.80
CA TRP A 487 -10.53 -19.00 -0.43
C TRP A 487 -11.37 -18.52 -1.61
N LEU A 488 -10.76 -18.37 -2.80
CA LEU A 488 -11.49 -17.95 -4.00
C LEU A 488 -12.57 -18.97 -4.42
N SER A 489 -12.37 -20.26 -4.10
CA SER A 489 -13.33 -21.33 -4.40
C SER A 489 -14.58 -21.31 -3.51
N MET A 490 -14.58 -20.51 -2.44
CA MET A 490 -15.77 -20.32 -1.58
C MET A 490 -16.80 -19.38 -2.22
N TYR A 491 -16.43 -18.65 -3.29
CA TYR A 491 -17.29 -17.70 -4.00
C TYR A 491 -17.84 -18.28 -5.30
N GLY A 492 -18.89 -17.65 -5.84
CA GLY A 492 -19.48 -18.03 -7.14
C GLY A 492 -20.27 -19.34 -7.11
N GLY A 493 -20.67 -19.81 -5.92
CA GLY A 493 -21.54 -20.96 -5.76
C GLY A 493 -23.00 -20.63 -6.10
N GLU A 494 -23.66 -21.52 -6.85
CA GLU A 494 -25.09 -21.35 -7.22
C GLU A 494 -26.02 -21.16 -6.01
N GLU A 495 -25.65 -21.73 -4.85
CA GLU A 495 -26.41 -21.61 -3.59
C GLU A 495 -26.39 -20.19 -3.03
N PHE A 496 -25.22 -19.55 -2.97
CA PHE A 496 -25.09 -18.17 -2.50
C PHE A 496 -25.73 -17.18 -3.49
N ALA A 497 -25.54 -17.37 -4.80
CA ALA A 497 -26.23 -16.56 -5.81
C ALA A 497 -27.77 -16.61 -5.66
N ALA A 498 -28.33 -17.77 -5.29
CA ALA A 498 -29.75 -17.91 -5.01
C ALA A 498 -30.18 -17.19 -3.71
N GLU A 499 -29.31 -17.08 -2.71
CA GLU A 499 -29.54 -16.27 -1.50
C GLU A 499 -29.52 -14.77 -1.79
N VAL A 500 -28.59 -14.32 -2.63
CA VAL A 500 -28.53 -12.93 -3.10
C VAL A 500 -29.82 -12.59 -3.85
N ALA A 501 -30.28 -13.46 -4.75
CA ALA A 501 -31.54 -13.26 -5.48
C ALA A 501 -32.77 -13.19 -4.56
N ARG A 502 -32.82 -14.03 -3.51
CA ARG A 502 -33.88 -13.97 -2.47
C ARG A 502 -33.83 -12.66 -1.69
N SER A 503 -32.64 -12.22 -1.31
CA SER A 503 -32.44 -10.95 -0.60
C SER A 503 -32.87 -9.75 -1.45
N LEU A 504 -32.55 -9.76 -2.75
CA LEU A 504 -33.00 -8.75 -3.71
C LEU A 504 -34.52 -8.70 -3.83
N ALA A 505 -35.18 -9.86 -3.95
CA ALA A 505 -36.63 -9.94 -4.03
C ALA A 505 -37.32 -9.40 -2.77
N GLU A 506 -36.76 -9.70 -1.59
CA GLU A 506 -37.29 -9.19 -0.32
C GLU A 506 -37.10 -7.67 -0.19
N VAL A 507 -35.94 -7.13 -0.59
CA VAL A 507 -35.72 -5.68 -0.60
C VAL A 507 -36.67 -5.01 -1.59
N GLU A 508 -36.83 -5.54 -2.81
CA GLU A 508 -37.77 -5.01 -3.81
C GLU A 508 -39.19 -4.89 -3.24
N ARG A 509 -39.68 -5.97 -2.61
CA ARG A 509 -41.01 -6.01 -1.95
C ARG A 509 -41.11 -4.96 -0.83
N ALA A 510 -40.07 -4.83 -0.01
CA ALA A 510 -40.04 -3.83 1.07
C ALA A 510 -40.09 -2.39 0.50
N PHE A 511 -39.43 -2.13 -0.63
CA PHE A 511 -39.52 -0.85 -1.33
C PHE A 511 -40.93 -0.60 -1.89
N GLU A 512 -41.57 -1.60 -2.51
CA GLU A 512 -42.95 -1.47 -3.01
C GLU A 512 -43.93 -1.07 -1.91
N ALA A 513 -43.81 -1.68 -0.72
CA ALA A 513 -44.66 -1.40 0.44
C ALA A 513 -44.32 -0.07 1.17
N ALA A 514 -43.12 0.48 0.97
CA ALA A 514 -42.65 1.66 1.68
C ALA A 514 -43.25 2.97 1.15
N SER A 515 -43.37 3.97 2.03
CA SER A 515 -43.66 5.34 1.63
C SER A 515 -42.48 5.97 0.85
N PRO A 516 -42.71 7.00 0.00
CA PRO A 516 -41.64 7.67 -0.72
C PRO A 516 -40.47 8.14 0.17
N ALA A 517 -40.78 8.71 1.34
CA ALA A 517 -39.76 9.15 2.30
C ALA A 517 -38.94 7.99 2.90
N GLN A 518 -39.57 6.83 3.13
CA GLN A 518 -38.88 5.62 3.57
C GLN A 518 -37.95 5.08 2.48
N ARG A 519 -38.39 5.08 1.21
CA ARG A 519 -37.57 4.65 0.06
C ARG A 519 -36.31 5.49 -0.09
N VAL A 520 -36.40 6.81 0.02
CA VAL A 520 -35.22 7.70 -0.03
C VAL A 520 -34.24 7.39 1.09
N ARG A 521 -34.73 7.17 2.32
CA ARG A 521 -33.85 6.79 3.46
C ARG A 521 -33.19 5.43 3.22
N ALA A 522 -33.95 4.44 2.74
CA ALA A 522 -33.46 3.10 2.45
C ALA A 522 -32.39 3.11 1.36
N ALA A 523 -32.61 3.86 0.28
CA ALA A 523 -31.67 3.98 -0.81
C ALA A 523 -30.36 4.68 -0.39
N ARG A 524 -30.45 5.70 0.47
CA ARG A 524 -29.25 6.31 1.07
C ARG A 524 -28.50 5.33 1.97
N ALA A 525 -29.21 4.52 2.75
CA ALA A 525 -28.60 3.50 3.59
C ALA A 525 -27.88 2.41 2.77
N TYR A 526 -28.47 1.99 1.65
CA TYR A 526 -27.84 1.11 0.67
C TYR A 526 -26.52 1.69 0.15
N LEU A 527 -26.52 2.93 -0.36
CA LEU A 527 -25.28 3.56 -0.87
C LEU A 527 -24.24 3.77 0.24
N SER A 528 -24.66 4.09 1.46
CA SER A 528 -23.76 4.17 2.61
C SER A 528 -23.10 2.82 2.91
N ALA A 529 -23.84 1.72 2.83
CA ALA A 529 -23.26 0.38 2.95
C ALA A 529 -22.33 0.06 1.78
N CYS A 530 -22.65 0.42 0.52
CA CYS A 530 -21.73 0.25 -0.61
C CYS A 530 -20.40 0.99 -0.38
N VAL A 531 -20.45 2.22 0.16
CA VAL A 531 -19.22 2.96 0.51
C VAL A 531 -18.47 2.23 1.62
N TYR A 532 -19.15 1.72 2.65
CA TYR A 532 -18.48 0.94 3.68
C TYR A 532 -17.86 -0.36 3.15
N GLU A 533 -18.46 -1.06 2.17
CA GLU A 533 -17.84 -2.21 1.49
C GLU A 533 -16.53 -1.81 0.83
N HIS A 534 -16.52 -0.71 0.07
CA HIS A 534 -15.30 -0.16 -0.51
C HIS A 534 -14.22 0.12 0.55
N GLU A 535 -14.60 0.82 1.62
CA GLU A 535 -13.69 1.13 2.71
C GLU A 535 -13.19 -0.13 3.43
N PHE A 536 -14.02 -1.18 3.50
CA PHE A 536 -13.71 -2.45 4.14
C PHE A 536 -12.69 -3.28 3.36
N PHE A 537 -12.73 -3.26 2.02
CA PHE A 537 -11.68 -3.85 1.19
C PHE A 537 -10.39 -3.02 1.23
N ASP A 538 -10.48 -1.68 1.21
CA ASP A 538 -9.29 -0.81 1.14
C ASP A 538 -8.53 -0.69 2.47
N GLN A 539 -9.18 -0.91 3.62
CA GLN A 539 -8.56 -0.70 4.93
C GLN A 539 -7.28 -1.52 5.18
N ALA A 540 -7.11 -2.69 4.56
CA ALA A 540 -5.89 -3.49 4.71
C ALA A 540 -4.64 -2.67 4.31
N HIS A 541 -4.70 -1.98 3.16
CA HIS A 541 -3.61 -1.11 2.68
C HIS A 541 -3.44 0.18 3.48
N ARG A 542 -4.39 0.52 4.37
CA ARG A 542 -4.30 1.67 5.28
C ARG A 542 -3.70 1.29 6.63
N ALA A 543 -3.84 0.02 7.03
CA ALA A 543 -3.47 -0.48 8.34
C ALA A 543 -2.00 -0.90 8.46
N LEU A 544 -1.43 -1.54 7.43
CA LEU A 544 -0.02 -1.95 7.43
C LEU A 544 0.88 -0.77 7.04
N ARG A 545 1.17 0.07 8.03
CA ARG A 545 2.00 1.28 7.97
C ARG A 545 3.37 1.12 8.56
#